data_AF-A0A0D3D4T8-F1
#
_entry.id   AF-A0A0D3D4T8-F1
#
_cell.length_a   1.000
_cell.length_b   1.000
_cell.length_c   1.000
_cell.angle_alpha   90.00
_cell.angle_beta   90.00
_cell.angle_gamma   90.00
#
_symmetry.space_group_name_H-M   'P 1'
#
loop_
_entity.id
_entity.type
_entity.pdbx_description
1 polymer ?
#
loop_
_entity_poly.entity_id
_entity_poly.type
_entity_poly.pdbx_seq_one_letter_code
_entity_poly.pdbx_strand_id
1 'polypeptide(L)'
;MYISSTKQSRFIVALGNGLCNEPEEKLTFFFLFGESCSSSSLVPNLEMAIPVGLRSIRESFASLHGFLTVDVHGGLMVCNPSMEQVIKLHSSTRFVGYDPIEGQHKALFVESRDHRSSVHRHLDHKVLTLGGGSWRHIEGTPGPYEAISVGVCVNGVIYYGARNSADFRNPVMVCFDVRTEKLSFIQAHAPLVKWGKYSIFIDYNGKLASIVRYPYDRFNSFDLWILEDPEKHEWSKQHCVFPSSVWDYVWGLEMSFPGTNKDGEIIMAPTSLSPEIGPFYIFYYNVKTQNVRRVRLLGIGDNKEFRRSYGFLKQRDCFVRIAPQHVHSIASL
;
A
#
# COMPACT_ATOMS: atom_id res chain seq x y z
N MET A 1 -11.27 -29.14 24.29
CA MET A 1 -9.90 -28.60 24.23
C MET A 1 -9.82 -27.72 22.98
N TYR A 2 -10.05 -26.42 23.11
CA TYR A 2 -9.95 -25.49 21.98
C TYR A 2 -8.47 -25.25 21.71
N ILE A 3 -7.94 -25.83 20.64
CA ILE A 3 -6.66 -25.40 20.08
C ILE A 3 -6.96 -24.04 19.44
N SER A 4 -6.63 -22.97 20.18
CA SER A 4 -6.41 -21.65 19.60
C SER A 4 -5.27 -21.80 18.60
N SER A 5 -5.61 -22.06 17.34
CA SER A 5 -4.69 -21.94 16.23
C SER A 5 -4.35 -20.46 16.12
N THR A 6 -3.24 -20.06 16.73
CA THR A 6 -2.61 -18.78 16.45
C THR A 6 -2.28 -18.78 14.97
N LYS A 7 -3.21 -18.27 14.13
CA LYS A 7 -3.01 -18.16 12.68
C LYS A 7 -1.68 -17.43 12.49
N GLN A 8 -0.68 -18.13 11.97
CA GLN A 8 0.62 -17.58 11.65
C GLN A 8 0.42 -16.28 10.86
N SER A 9 1.15 -15.22 11.21
CA SER A 9 1.11 -13.99 10.42
C SER A 9 1.59 -14.26 9.00
N ARG A 10 1.00 -13.59 8.04
CA ARG A 10 1.35 -13.75 6.63
C ARG A 10 1.40 -12.40 5.96
N PHE A 11 2.22 -12.30 4.94
CA PHE A 11 2.25 -11.16 4.05
C PHE A 11 2.46 -11.65 2.62
N ILE A 12 1.99 -10.86 1.66
CA ILE A 12 2.22 -11.10 0.24
C ILE A 12 3.32 -10.16 -0.23
N VAL A 13 4.23 -10.67 -1.04
CA VAL A 13 5.15 -9.89 -1.86
C VAL A 13 4.71 -9.97 -3.31
N ALA A 14 4.33 -8.83 -3.88
CA ALA A 14 4.13 -8.72 -5.32
C ALA A 14 5.45 -8.35 -5.99
N LEU A 15 5.83 -9.12 -7.01
CA LEU A 15 7.06 -8.94 -7.76
C LEU A 15 6.71 -8.80 -9.25
N GLY A 16 6.88 -7.60 -9.78
CA GLY A 16 6.67 -7.28 -11.20
C GLY A 16 7.97 -7.34 -11.98
N ASN A 17 7.98 -8.02 -13.13
CA ASN A 17 9.13 -7.96 -14.02
C ASN A 17 9.16 -6.61 -14.78
N GLY A 18 10.37 -6.08 -14.98
CA GLY A 18 10.56 -4.76 -15.56
C GLY A 18 10.60 -4.75 -17.09
N LEU A 19 9.87 -5.62 -17.79
CA LEU A 19 9.99 -5.76 -19.25
C LEU A 19 9.29 -4.61 -19.99
N CYS A 20 9.97 -3.48 -20.19
CA CYS A 20 9.34 -2.26 -20.72
C CYS A 20 8.78 -2.35 -22.14
N ASN A 21 9.39 -3.12 -23.04
CA ASN A 21 9.08 -3.09 -24.48
C ASN A 21 8.13 -4.21 -24.95
N GLU A 22 7.80 -5.16 -24.08
CA GLU A 22 7.03 -6.36 -24.44
C GLU A 22 5.87 -6.52 -23.46
N PRO A 23 4.74 -5.80 -23.69
CA PRO A 23 3.60 -5.81 -22.78
C PRO A 23 3.05 -7.22 -22.49
N GLU A 24 3.14 -8.12 -23.47
CA GLU A 24 2.68 -9.51 -23.37
C GLU A 24 3.56 -10.36 -22.44
N GLU A 25 4.82 -9.96 -22.24
CA GLU A 25 5.74 -10.66 -21.32
C GLU A 25 5.69 -10.11 -19.89
N LYS A 26 4.94 -9.02 -19.65
CA LYS A 26 4.86 -8.40 -18.32
C LYS A 26 4.08 -9.30 -17.36
N LEU A 27 4.72 -9.67 -16.26
CA LEU A 27 4.17 -10.54 -15.23
C LEU A 27 4.32 -9.90 -13.86
N THR A 28 3.28 -10.04 -13.04
CA THR A 28 3.35 -9.78 -11.59
C THR A 28 3.08 -11.08 -10.84
N PHE A 29 4.04 -11.50 -10.03
CA PHE A 29 3.96 -12.69 -9.18
C PHE A 29 3.57 -12.29 -7.76
N PHE A 30 2.70 -13.07 -7.12
CA PHE A 30 2.33 -12.90 -5.72
C PHE A 30 2.87 -14.07 -4.90
N PHE A 31 3.82 -13.76 -4.01
CA PHE A 31 4.42 -14.74 -3.12
C PHE A 31 3.92 -14.53 -1.69
N LEU A 32 3.36 -15.58 -1.09
CA LEU A 32 2.98 -15.62 0.31
C LEU A 32 4.16 -16.06 1.18
N PHE A 33 4.34 -15.36 2.29
CA PHE A 33 5.32 -15.70 3.31
C PHE A 33 4.62 -15.87 4.65
N GLY A 34 4.92 -16.98 5.34
CA GLY A 34 4.55 -17.17 6.74
C GLY A 34 5.56 -16.46 7.64
N GLU A 35 5.11 -15.46 8.39
CA GLU A 35 5.96 -14.74 9.32
C GLU A 35 6.17 -15.55 10.60
N SER A 36 7.40 -15.54 11.10
CA SER A 36 7.74 -16.08 12.42
C SER A 36 8.70 -15.12 13.10
N CYS A 37 8.43 -14.80 14.37
CA CYS A 37 9.12 -13.74 15.10
C CYS A 37 10.63 -14.03 15.30
N SER A 38 11.04 -15.30 15.23
CA SER A 38 12.41 -15.74 15.46
C SER A 38 13.23 -16.03 14.20
N SER A 39 12.60 -16.06 13.02
CA SER A 39 13.32 -16.47 11.80
C SER A 39 14.06 -15.32 11.13
N SER A 40 15.32 -15.56 10.77
CA SER A 40 16.14 -14.66 9.95
C SER A 40 15.89 -14.81 8.45
N SER A 41 15.11 -15.82 8.03
CA SER A 41 14.84 -16.11 6.63
C SER A 41 13.48 -16.76 6.40
N LEU A 42 12.80 -16.41 5.31
CA LEU A 42 11.47 -16.94 4.98
C LEU A 42 11.47 -17.54 3.57
N VAL A 43 10.73 -18.64 3.42
CA VAL A 43 10.54 -19.34 2.15
C VAL A 43 9.25 -18.84 1.49
N PRO A 44 9.26 -18.50 0.20
CA PRO A 44 8.06 -18.08 -0.52
C PRO A 44 7.17 -19.28 -0.85
N ASN A 45 5.86 -19.06 -0.81
CA ASN A 45 4.89 -19.88 -1.55
C ASN A 45 4.33 -19.04 -2.70
N LEU A 46 4.37 -19.52 -3.93
CA LEU A 46 3.74 -18.82 -5.05
C LEU A 46 2.23 -19.02 -4.96
N GLU A 47 1.46 -17.93 -4.83
CA GLU A 47 0.00 -17.99 -4.77
C GLU A 47 -0.62 -17.79 -6.15
N MET A 48 -0.12 -16.82 -6.91
CA MET A 48 -0.73 -16.42 -8.18
C MET A 48 0.28 -15.63 -9.03
N ALA A 49 0.10 -15.65 -10.35
CA ALA A 49 0.74 -14.70 -11.26
C ALA A 49 -0.31 -14.09 -12.20
N ILE A 50 -0.15 -12.82 -12.55
CA ILE A 50 -1.01 -12.13 -13.52
C ILE A 50 -0.19 -11.60 -14.70
N PRO A 51 -0.73 -11.64 -15.94
CA PRO A 51 -0.05 -11.19 -17.16
C PRO A 51 -0.12 -9.66 -17.32
N VAL A 52 0.13 -8.93 -16.25
CA VAL A 52 0.24 -7.47 -16.27
C VAL A 52 1.34 -7.03 -15.31
N GLY A 53 2.16 -6.07 -15.75
CA GLY A 53 3.24 -5.51 -14.94
C GLY A 53 2.75 -4.43 -13.96
N LEU A 54 3.45 -4.33 -12.83
CA LEU A 54 3.29 -3.24 -11.88
C LEU A 54 3.57 -1.88 -12.53
N ARG A 55 2.74 -0.87 -12.25
CA ARG A 55 2.77 0.39 -12.99
C ARG A 55 3.96 1.30 -12.64
N SER A 56 4.26 1.39 -11.35
CA SER A 56 5.21 2.36 -10.80
C SER A 56 5.62 1.93 -9.39
N ILE A 57 6.82 2.30 -8.93
CA ILE A 57 7.35 2.04 -7.58
C ILE A 57 6.47 2.57 -6.42
N ARG A 58 5.45 3.40 -6.68
CA ARG A 58 4.77 4.20 -5.64
C ARG A 58 3.24 4.14 -5.65
N GLU A 59 2.68 3.12 -6.29
CA GLU A 59 1.23 2.93 -6.32
C GLU A 59 0.73 2.05 -5.16
N SER A 60 -0.58 2.06 -4.94
CA SER A 60 -1.24 1.27 -3.90
C SER A 60 -1.06 -0.23 -4.11
N PHE A 61 -0.62 -0.90 -3.05
CA PHE A 61 -0.70 -2.36 -2.93
C PHE A 61 -1.09 -2.69 -1.50
N ALA A 62 -2.25 -3.30 -1.31
CA ALA A 62 -2.79 -3.58 0.02
C ALA A 62 -3.54 -4.91 0.03
N SER A 63 -3.52 -5.58 1.18
CA SER A 63 -4.43 -6.68 1.43
C SER A 63 -5.62 -6.17 2.24
N LEU A 64 -6.80 -6.32 1.67
CA LEU A 64 -8.07 -5.94 2.28
C LEU A 64 -8.84 -7.23 2.57
N HIS A 65 -8.59 -7.81 3.74
CA HIS A 65 -9.24 -9.05 4.20
C HIS A 65 -9.23 -10.19 3.15
N GLY A 66 -8.06 -10.41 2.56
CA GLY A 66 -7.79 -11.51 1.63
C GLY A 66 -7.92 -11.21 0.15
N PHE A 67 -8.42 -10.02 -0.20
CA PHE A 67 -8.26 -9.50 -1.55
C PHE A 67 -7.04 -8.58 -1.61
N LEU A 68 -6.34 -8.61 -2.74
CA LEU A 68 -5.21 -7.72 -3.03
C LEU A 68 -5.66 -6.62 -3.98
N THR A 69 -5.42 -5.37 -3.63
CA THR A 69 -5.60 -4.24 -4.53
C THR A 69 -4.27 -3.94 -5.20
N VAL A 70 -4.21 -3.94 -6.53
CA VAL A 70 -2.95 -3.82 -7.27
C VAL A 70 -3.09 -2.80 -8.38
N ASP A 71 -2.28 -1.73 -8.33
CA ASP A 71 -2.19 -0.80 -9.47
C ASP A 71 -1.20 -1.34 -10.51
N VAL A 72 -1.74 -1.63 -11.68
CA VAL A 72 -1.00 -2.20 -12.80
C VAL A 72 -1.15 -1.32 -14.03
N HIS A 73 -0.37 -1.60 -15.07
CA HIS A 73 -0.62 -0.97 -16.36
C HIS A 73 -2.06 -1.22 -16.83
N GLY A 74 -2.84 -0.15 -16.98
CA GLY A 74 -4.24 -0.22 -17.41
C GLY A 74 -5.28 -0.06 -16.30
N GLY A 75 -4.89 0.23 -15.06
CA GLY A 75 -5.78 0.63 -13.97
C GLY A 75 -5.66 -0.24 -12.71
N LEU A 76 -6.50 0.07 -11.72
CA LEU A 76 -6.57 -0.68 -10.46
C LEU A 76 -7.26 -2.04 -10.66
N MET A 77 -6.66 -3.09 -10.13
CA MET A 77 -7.21 -4.44 -10.09
C MET A 77 -7.44 -4.90 -8.66
N VAL A 78 -8.42 -5.80 -8.49
CA VAL A 78 -8.63 -6.56 -7.26
C VAL A 78 -8.39 -8.03 -7.56
N CYS A 79 -7.47 -8.65 -6.84
CA CYS A 79 -7.13 -10.06 -7.00
C CYS A 79 -7.56 -10.85 -5.76
N ASN A 80 -8.10 -12.04 -5.94
CA ASN A 80 -8.21 -13.06 -4.90
C ASN A 80 -7.19 -14.17 -5.21
N PRO A 81 -6.00 -14.17 -4.58
CA PRO A 81 -5.00 -15.19 -4.83
C PRO A 81 -5.49 -16.60 -4.47
N SER A 82 -6.32 -16.74 -3.42
CA SER A 82 -6.82 -18.04 -2.97
C SER A 82 -7.80 -18.70 -3.95
N MET A 83 -8.39 -17.92 -4.86
CA MET A 83 -9.32 -18.40 -5.89
C MET A 83 -8.82 -18.14 -7.31
N GLU A 84 -7.60 -17.63 -7.46
CA GLU A 84 -7.02 -17.18 -8.73
C GLU A 84 -7.93 -16.22 -9.53
N GLN A 85 -8.71 -15.40 -8.83
CA GLN A 85 -9.64 -14.46 -9.48
C GLN A 85 -9.01 -13.07 -9.62
N VAL A 86 -9.30 -12.41 -10.75
CA VAL A 86 -8.90 -11.02 -11.01
C VAL A 86 -10.10 -10.24 -11.52
N ILE A 87 -10.36 -9.11 -10.88
CA ILE A 87 -11.38 -8.15 -11.27
C ILE A 87 -10.67 -6.85 -11.66
N LYS A 88 -10.84 -6.44 -12.92
CA LYS A 88 -10.37 -5.15 -13.39
C LYS A 88 -11.41 -4.08 -13.05
N LEU A 89 -11.00 -3.05 -12.33
CA LEU A 89 -11.88 -1.93 -12.00
C LEU A 89 -11.85 -0.88 -13.10
N HIS A 90 -12.86 0.01 -13.07
CA HIS A 90 -12.93 1.14 -13.99
C HIS A 90 -11.66 2.01 -13.88
N SER A 91 -11.17 2.55 -15.00
CA SER A 91 -9.88 3.26 -15.07
C SER A 91 -9.74 4.45 -14.11
N SER A 92 -10.85 5.12 -13.80
CA SER A 92 -10.90 6.25 -12.85
C SER A 92 -11.11 5.81 -11.38
N THR A 93 -11.12 4.51 -11.07
CA THR A 93 -11.16 4.03 -9.68
C THR A 93 -9.84 4.38 -9.01
N ARG A 94 -9.91 5.01 -7.83
CA ARG A 94 -8.71 5.49 -7.12
C ARG A 94 -8.36 4.63 -5.93
N PHE A 95 -9.37 4.16 -5.19
CA PHE A 95 -9.15 3.44 -3.95
C PHE A 95 -10.13 2.28 -3.82
N VAL A 96 -9.76 1.29 -3.02
CA VAL A 96 -10.65 0.23 -2.55
C VAL A 96 -10.49 0.16 -1.04
N GLY A 97 -11.59 -0.02 -0.34
CA GLY A 97 -11.64 -0.17 1.10
C GLY A 97 -12.43 -1.41 1.48
N TYR A 98 -12.26 -1.83 2.72
CA TYR A 98 -12.96 -2.96 3.31
C TYR A 98 -13.61 -2.55 4.62
N ASP A 99 -14.92 -2.76 4.73
CA ASP A 99 -15.65 -2.63 5.98
C ASP A 99 -15.55 -3.94 6.79
N PRO A 100 -14.85 -3.95 7.94
CA PRO A 100 -14.72 -5.13 8.78
C PRO A 100 -16.01 -5.50 9.51
N ILE A 101 -17.03 -4.64 9.54
CA ILE A 101 -18.28 -4.88 10.27
C ILE A 101 -19.27 -5.65 9.41
N GLU A 102 -19.58 -5.15 8.21
CA GLU A 102 -20.48 -5.84 7.27
C GLU A 102 -19.74 -6.80 6.34
N GLY A 103 -18.40 -6.81 6.37
CA GLY A 103 -17.58 -7.70 5.54
C GLY A 103 -17.59 -7.34 4.06
N GLN A 104 -17.79 -6.07 3.73
CA GLN A 104 -17.95 -5.61 2.34
C GLN A 104 -16.71 -4.89 1.82
N HIS A 105 -16.38 -5.13 0.55
CA HIS A 105 -15.38 -4.36 -0.18
C HIS A 105 -16.08 -3.31 -1.04
N LYS A 106 -15.60 -2.07 -0.99
CA LYS A 106 -16.12 -1.00 -1.85
C LYS A 106 -14.99 -0.27 -2.57
N ALA A 107 -15.21 0.01 -3.84
CA ALA A 107 -14.33 0.79 -4.68
C ALA A 107 -14.80 2.25 -4.69
N LEU A 108 -13.86 3.18 -4.52
CA LEU A 108 -14.08 4.62 -4.54
C LEU A 108 -13.49 5.22 -5.82
N PHE A 109 -14.36 5.89 -6.57
CA PHE A 109 -14.04 6.70 -7.73
C PHE A 109 -14.00 8.16 -7.30
N VAL A 110 -12.96 8.87 -7.73
CA VAL A 110 -12.79 10.32 -7.47
C VAL A 110 -12.30 10.97 -8.77
N GLU A 111 -13.13 11.80 -9.39
CA GLU A 111 -12.83 12.48 -10.65
C GLU A 111 -13.17 13.96 -10.60
N SER A 112 -12.31 14.80 -11.19
CA SER A 112 -12.57 16.22 -11.41
C SER A 112 -13.43 16.38 -12.65
N ARG A 113 -14.65 16.91 -12.51
CA ARG A 113 -15.56 17.10 -13.66
C ARG A 113 -15.17 18.24 -14.59
N ASP A 114 -14.29 19.15 -14.16
CA ASP A 114 -14.00 20.35 -14.93
C ASP A 114 -12.50 20.56 -15.14
N HIS A 115 -12.04 20.44 -16.39
CA HIS A 115 -10.67 20.72 -16.81
C HIS A 115 -10.47 22.20 -17.19
N ARG A 116 -11.54 23.00 -17.23
CA ARG A 116 -11.52 24.35 -17.81
C ARG A 116 -11.52 25.49 -16.81
N SER A 117 -11.78 25.24 -15.52
CA SER A 117 -11.77 26.26 -14.46
C SER A 117 -10.96 25.78 -13.27
N SER A 118 -9.86 26.46 -12.95
CA SER A 118 -8.99 26.15 -11.81
C SER A 118 -9.64 26.48 -10.45
N VAL A 119 -10.75 27.22 -10.44
CA VAL A 119 -11.32 27.85 -9.24
C VAL A 119 -12.53 27.09 -8.68
N HIS A 120 -13.22 26.27 -9.49
CA HIS A 120 -14.47 25.59 -9.11
C HIS A 120 -14.50 24.12 -9.54
N ARG A 121 -13.46 23.35 -9.22
CA ARG A 121 -13.39 21.91 -9.52
C ARG A 121 -14.34 21.12 -8.62
N HIS A 122 -15.58 20.90 -9.06
CA HIS A 122 -16.47 19.93 -8.41
C HIS A 122 -15.92 18.51 -8.64
N LEU A 123 -15.65 17.80 -7.56
CA LEU A 123 -15.26 16.40 -7.58
C LEU A 123 -16.51 15.51 -7.56
N ASP A 124 -16.61 14.63 -8.55
CA ASP A 124 -17.59 13.56 -8.55
C ASP A 124 -17.02 12.37 -7.77
N HIS A 125 -17.78 11.91 -6.79
CA HIS A 125 -17.45 10.75 -5.99
C HIS A 125 -18.49 9.69 -6.27
N LYS A 126 -18.02 8.51 -6.68
CA LYS A 126 -18.88 7.35 -6.87
C LYS A 126 -18.34 6.18 -6.07
N VAL A 127 -19.24 5.35 -5.62
CA VAL A 127 -18.91 4.12 -4.90
C VAL A 127 -19.54 2.93 -5.61
N LEU A 128 -18.79 1.83 -5.61
CA LEU A 128 -19.24 0.53 -6.07
C LEU A 128 -18.99 -0.48 -4.95
N THR A 129 -20.02 -1.22 -4.57
CA THR A 129 -19.84 -2.41 -3.73
C THR A 129 -19.40 -3.56 -4.64
N LEU A 130 -18.23 -4.15 -4.38
CA LEU A 130 -17.77 -5.34 -5.09
C LEU A 130 -18.63 -6.54 -4.64
N GLY A 131 -18.93 -7.51 -5.51
CA GLY A 131 -19.92 -8.57 -5.21
C GLY A 131 -21.26 -8.46 -5.94
N GLY A 132 -21.39 -7.58 -6.94
CA GLY A 132 -22.63 -7.42 -7.71
C GLY A 132 -23.35 -6.07 -7.53
N GLY A 133 -22.68 -5.06 -6.98
CA GLY A 133 -23.20 -3.69 -6.94
C GLY A 133 -23.10 -2.97 -8.29
N SER A 134 -23.70 -1.78 -8.35
CA SER A 134 -23.50 -0.81 -9.42
C SER A 134 -22.88 0.47 -8.88
N TRP A 135 -22.22 1.23 -9.76
CA TRP A 135 -21.69 2.55 -9.42
C TRP A 135 -22.84 3.49 -9.07
N ARG A 136 -22.78 4.10 -7.89
CA ARG A 136 -23.72 5.12 -7.42
C ARG A 136 -22.98 6.36 -6.96
N HIS A 137 -23.63 7.52 -7.04
CA HIS A 137 -23.07 8.77 -6.53
C HIS A 137 -23.10 8.80 -5.00
N ILE A 138 -22.08 9.40 -4.42
CA ILE A 138 -22.04 9.76 -3.00
C ILE A 138 -22.63 11.17 -2.85
N GLU A 139 -23.63 11.33 -1.99
CA GLU A 139 -24.22 12.63 -1.68
C GLU A 139 -23.41 13.39 -0.62
N GLY A 140 -23.51 14.73 -0.61
CA GLY A 140 -22.83 15.56 0.39
C GLY A 140 -21.32 15.66 0.19
N THR A 141 -20.85 15.56 -1.07
CA THR A 141 -19.44 15.75 -1.38
C THR A 141 -19.01 17.17 -1.01
N PRO A 142 -17.95 17.33 -0.21
CA PRO A 142 -17.63 18.66 0.29
C PRO A 142 -16.98 19.53 -0.80
N GLY A 143 -16.74 20.81 -0.47
CA GLY A 143 -16.22 21.82 -1.38
C GLY A 143 -14.99 21.40 -2.21
N PRO A 144 -14.68 22.13 -3.30
CA PRO A 144 -13.72 21.71 -4.32
C PRO A 144 -12.33 21.45 -3.73
N TYR A 145 -11.82 20.23 -3.88
CA TYR A 145 -10.46 19.88 -3.46
C TYR A 145 -9.76 19.06 -4.55
N GLU A 146 -8.45 18.86 -4.38
CA GLU A 146 -7.64 17.99 -5.23
C GLU A 146 -7.01 16.89 -4.37
N ALA A 147 -7.25 15.63 -4.74
CA ALA A 147 -6.58 14.49 -4.12
C ALA A 147 -5.13 14.43 -4.60
N ILE A 148 -4.18 14.52 -3.66
CA ILE A 148 -2.75 14.69 -3.97
C ILE A 148 -1.88 13.50 -3.56
N SER A 149 -2.37 12.57 -2.74
CA SER A 149 -1.61 11.42 -2.29
C SER A 149 -2.23 10.09 -2.69
N VAL A 150 -1.45 9.02 -2.48
CA VAL A 150 -1.96 7.65 -2.39
C VAL A 150 -2.80 7.52 -1.12
N GLY A 151 -3.74 6.57 -1.10
CA GLY A 151 -4.64 6.32 0.03
C GLY A 151 -4.31 5.02 0.75
N VAL A 152 -4.76 4.92 2.00
CA VAL A 152 -4.67 3.71 2.83
C VAL A 152 -6.05 3.43 3.45
N CYS A 153 -6.45 2.16 3.47
CA CYS A 153 -7.64 1.74 4.20
C CYS A 153 -7.23 1.24 5.58
N VAL A 154 -7.76 1.87 6.64
CA VAL A 154 -7.51 1.48 8.03
C VAL A 154 -8.86 1.35 8.72
N ASN A 155 -9.15 0.19 9.30
CA ASN A 155 -10.36 -0.07 10.10
C ASN A 155 -11.67 0.42 9.45
N GLY A 156 -11.88 0.14 8.16
CA GLY A 156 -13.12 0.53 7.48
C GLY A 156 -13.15 1.96 6.95
N VAL A 157 -12.05 2.71 7.03
CA VAL A 157 -11.97 4.08 6.53
C VAL A 157 -10.81 4.21 5.55
N ILE A 158 -11.07 4.76 4.36
CA ILE A 158 -10.03 5.12 3.39
C ILE A 158 -9.56 6.54 3.70
N TYR A 159 -8.27 6.69 3.93
CA TYR A 159 -7.61 7.97 4.19
C TYR A 159 -6.71 8.36 3.02
N TYR A 160 -6.80 9.61 2.56
CA TYR A 160 -5.86 10.17 1.59
C TYR A 160 -5.75 11.69 1.72
N GLY A 161 -4.57 12.21 1.44
CA GLY A 161 -4.26 13.63 1.46
C GLY A 161 -4.89 14.38 0.30
N ALA A 162 -5.43 15.56 0.60
CA ALA A 162 -5.99 16.49 -0.35
C ALA A 162 -5.56 17.93 -0.05
N ARG A 163 -5.70 18.79 -1.06
CA ARG A 163 -5.60 20.25 -0.91
C ARG A 163 -6.92 20.89 -1.28
N ASN A 164 -7.36 21.84 -0.46
CA ASN A 164 -8.49 22.68 -0.81
C ASN A 164 -8.09 23.57 -2.00
N SER A 165 -8.97 23.69 -3.00
CA SER A 165 -8.72 24.52 -4.19
C SER A 165 -8.66 26.02 -3.87
N ALA A 166 -9.28 26.45 -2.77
CA ALA A 166 -9.28 27.84 -2.31
C ALA A 166 -8.14 28.16 -1.31
N ASP A 167 -7.59 27.14 -0.63
CA ASP A 167 -6.52 27.30 0.34
C ASP A 167 -5.46 26.20 0.20
N PHE A 168 -4.51 26.44 -0.71
CA PHE A 168 -3.40 25.53 -0.98
C PHE A 168 -2.40 25.40 0.18
N ARG A 169 -2.49 26.26 1.21
CA ARG A 169 -1.55 26.27 2.34
C ARG A 169 -1.96 25.30 3.45
N ASN A 170 -3.24 24.97 3.54
CA ASN A 170 -3.79 24.12 4.58
C ASN A 170 -4.30 22.81 3.99
N PRO A 171 -3.43 21.78 3.91
CA PRO A 171 -3.87 20.48 3.45
C PRO A 171 -4.80 19.80 4.45
N VAL A 172 -5.60 18.88 3.93
CA VAL A 172 -6.54 18.07 4.71
C VAL A 172 -6.33 16.59 4.41
N MET A 173 -6.71 15.74 5.36
CA MET A 173 -6.90 14.32 5.12
C MET A 173 -8.37 14.08 4.82
N VAL A 174 -8.68 13.52 3.66
CA VAL A 174 -10.02 13.04 3.34
C VAL A 174 -10.20 11.68 3.99
N CYS A 175 -11.35 11.49 4.62
CA CYS A 175 -11.74 10.23 5.23
C CYS A 175 -13.02 9.75 4.53
N PHE A 176 -12.98 8.58 3.93
CA PHE A 176 -14.16 7.93 3.37
C PHE A 176 -14.50 6.71 4.22
N ASP A 177 -15.59 6.78 4.97
CA ASP A 177 -16.10 5.65 5.74
C ASP A 177 -16.75 4.65 4.78
N VAL A 178 -16.17 3.45 4.67
CA VAL A 178 -16.56 2.44 3.68
C VAL A 178 -17.97 1.96 3.94
N ARG A 179 -18.39 1.85 5.20
CA ARG A 179 -19.71 1.33 5.57
C ARG A 179 -20.80 2.34 5.26
N THR A 180 -20.68 3.54 5.81
CA THR A 180 -21.68 4.60 5.72
C THR A 180 -21.62 5.39 4.42
N GLU A 181 -20.53 5.22 3.65
CA GLU A 181 -20.28 5.90 2.37
C GLU A 181 -20.21 7.42 2.50
N LYS A 182 -19.79 7.91 3.67
CA LYS A 182 -19.69 9.34 3.98
C LYS A 182 -18.25 9.82 3.90
N LEU A 183 -18.11 11.04 3.40
CA LEU A 183 -16.85 11.78 3.39
C LEU A 183 -16.78 12.72 4.59
N SER A 184 -15.64 12.75 5.24
CA SER A 184 -15.27 13.75 6.25
C SER A 184 -13.82 14.20 6.05
N PHE A 185 -13.39 15.20 6.82
CA PHE A 185 -12.00 15.67 6.77
C PHE A 185 -11.42 15.82 8.14
N ILE A 186 -10.13 15.51 8.21
CA ILE A 186 -9.29 15.76 9.36
C ILE A 186 -8.25 16.78 8.95
N GLN A 187 -7.95 17.73 9.84
CA GLN A 187 -6.87 18.68 9.60
C GLN A 187 -5.56 17.90 9.47
N ALA A 188 -4.87 18.05 8.33
CA ALA A 188 -3.55 17.45 8.14
C ALA A 188 -2.48 18.47 8.49
N HIS A 189 -1.43 18.02 9.19
CA HIS A 189 -0.22 18.82 9.31
C HIS A 189 0.48 18.86 7.94
N ALA A 190 0.98 20.05 7.54
CA ALA A 190 1.63 20.24 6.25
C ALA A 190 2.74 19.22 5.91
N PRO A 191 3.58 18.75 6.87
CA PRO A 191 4.59 17.74 6.59
C PRO A 191 4.02 16.39 6.09
N LEU A 192 2.80 16.02 6.51
CA LEU A 192 2.20 14.71 6.22
C LEU A 192 1.89 14.52 4.74
N VAL A 193 1.56 15.62 4.03
CA VAL A 193 1.19 15.59 2.61
C VAL A 193 2.14 16.41 1.74
N LYS A 194 3.24 16.90 2.31
CA LYS A 194 4.20 17.81 1.65
C LYS A 194 4.64 17.26 0.30
N TRP A 195 4.81 15.95 0.22
CA TRP A 195 5.35 15.27 -0.94
C TRP A 195 4.27 14.64 -1.84
N GLY A 196 2.98 14.98 -1.65
CA GLY A 196 1.89 14.51 -2.51
C GLY A 196 1.85 12.99 -2.59
N LYS A 197 1.98 12.42 -3.80
CA LYS A 197 2.02 10.97 -4.05
C LYS A 197 3.18 10.23 -3.37
N TYR A 198 4.21 10.95 -2.92
CA TYR A 198 5.34 10.39 -2.18
C TYR A 198 5.12 10.41 -0.66
N SER A 199 3.98 10.92 -0.21
CA SER A 199 3.57 10.86 1.19
C SER A 199 3.23 9.43 1.55
N ILE A 200 3.67 9.00 2.73
CA ILE A 200 3.59 7.62 3.16
C ILE A 200 2.52 7.55 4.25
N PHE A 201 1.42 6.86 3.95
CA PHE A 201 0.37 6.55 4.91
C PHE A 201 0.30 5.05 5.11
N ILE A 202 0.20 4.63 6.36
CA ILE A 202 0.23 3.23 6.75
C ILE A 202 -0.86 2.92 7.76
N ASP A 203 -1.28 1.66 7.78
CA ASP A 203 -1.94 1.07 8.93
C ASP A 203 -0.88 0.73 9.99
N TYR A 204 -0.87 1.49 11.06
CA TYR A 204 -0.04 1.29 12.24
C TYR A 204 -0.90 0.80 13.39
N ASN A 205 -0.99 -0.52 13.57
CA ASN A 205 -1.78 -1.18 14.62
C ASN A 205 -3.26 -0.74 14.65
N GLY A 206 -3.90 -0.64 13.49
CA GLY A 206 -5.30 -0.22 13.36
C GLY A 206 -5.48 1.30 13.44
N LYS A 207 -4.41 2.08 13.46
CA LYS A 207 -4.46 3.55 13.41
C LYS A 207 -3.83 4.05 12.13
N LEU A 208 -4.40 5.13 11.59
CA LEU A 208 -3.75 5.87 10.52
C LEU A 208 -2.45 6.46 11.05
N ALA A 209 -1.34 6.16 10.37
CA ALA A 209 -0.08 6.83 10.63
C ALA A 209 0.57 7.31 9.34
N SER A 210 1.46 8.29 9.47
CA SER A 210 2.28 8.81 8.39
C SER A 210 3.75 8.79 8.75
N ILE A 211 4.57 8.39 7.78
CA ILE A 211 6.02 8.39 7.90
C ILE A 211 6.57 9.57 7.10
N VAL A 212 7.10 10.55 7.81
CA VAL A 212 7.63 11.78 7.22
C VAL A 212 9.15 11.68 7.16
N ARG A 213 9.66 11.62 5.93
CA ARG A 213 11.08 11.64 5.60
C ARG A 213 11.30 12.42 4.31
N TYR A 214 12.56 12.67 3.97
CA TYR A 214 12.91 13.09 2.62
C TYR A 214 12.76 11.89 1.66
N PRO A 215 12.00 11.99 0.56
CA PRO A 215 11.65 10.84 -0.26
C PRO A 215 12.81 10.31 -1.13
N TYR A 216 13.80 11.14 -1.47
CA TYR A 216 14.79 10.85 -2.50
C TYR A 216 16.18 10.44 -2.00
N ASP A 217 16.43 10.50 -0.69
CA ASP A 217 17.73 10.13 -0.11
C ASP A 217 17.61 9.02 0.91
N ARG A 218 18.77 8.40 1.17
CA ARG A 218 18.99 7.63 2.38
C ARG A 218 18.70 8.52 3.59
N PHE A 219 18.06 7.95 4.59
CA PHE A 219 17.71 8.65 5.81
C PHE A 219 18.21 7.85 7.01
N ASN A 220 18.61 8.57 8.05
CA ASN A 220 18.98 7.99 9.35
C ASN A 220 17.91 8.26 10.42
N SER A 221 16.80 8.88 10.02
CA SER A 221 15.67 9.13 10.89
C SER A 221 14.43 9.44 10.07
N PHE A 222 13.26 9.24 10.66
CA PHE A 222 11.97 9.71 10.14
C PHE A 222 11.07 10.10 11.30
N ASP A 223 10.09 10.95 11.04
CA ASP A 223 9.05 11.26 12.02
C ASP A 223 7.83 10.38 11.75
N LEU A 224 7.38 9.65 12.77
CA LEU A 224 6.14 8.89 12.76
C LEU A 224 5.04 9.74 13.39
N TRP A 225 4.01 10.05 12.60
CA TRP A 225 2.81 10.73 13.06
C TRP A 225 1.66 9.74 13.14
N ILE A 226 0.97 9.66 14.28
CA ILE A 226 -0.13 8.72 14.50
C ILE A 226 -1.39 9.53 14.80
N LEU A 227 -2.48 9.23 14.10
CA LEU A 227 -3.79 9.79 14.41
C LEU A 227 -4.35 9.08 15.64
N GLU A 228 -4.35 9.77 16.78
CA GLU A 228 -4.77 9.19 18.05
C GLU A 228 -6.30 9.21 18.20
N ASP A 229 -6.91 10.33 17.80
CA ASP A 229 -8.34 10.58 17.87
C ASP A 229 -8.81 11.23 16.54
N PRO A 230 -9.46 10.46 15.65
CA PRO A 230 -10.00 10.98 14.40
C PRO A 230 -11.10 12.02 14.55
N GLU A 231 -11.84 12.04 15.66
CA GLU A 231 -12.94 12.99 15.88
C GLU A 231 -12.41 14.33 16.38
N LYS A 232 -11.39 14.30 17.24
CA LYS A 232 -10.72 15.52 17.74
C LYS A 232 -9.58 16.02 16.87
N HIS A 233 -9.24 15.27 15.81
CA HIS A 233 -8.12 15.55 14.91
C HIS A 233 -6.77 15.59 15.65
N GLU A 234 -6.61 14.76 16.68
CA GLU A 234 -5.40 14.74 17.51
C GLU A 234 -4.34 13.80 16.94
N TRP A 235 -3.13 14.33 16.77
CA TRP A 235 -1.98 13.59 16.28
C TRP A 235 -0.86 13.54 17.33
N SER A 236 -0.25 12.37 17.49
CA SER A 236 1.02 12.22 18.20
C SER A 236 2.19 12.16 17.22
N LYS A 237 3.36 12.67 17.65
CA LYS A 237 4.59 12.65 16.86
C LYS A 237 5.69 11.93 17.62
N GLN A 238 6.36 10.99 16.96
CA GLN A 238 7.53 10.28 17.47
C GLN A 238 8.69 10.40 16.50
N HIS A 239 9.85 10.83 17.00
CA HIS A 239 11.08 10.86 16.21
C HIS A 239 11.76 9.48 16.27
N CYS A 240 11.93 8.86 15.10
CA CYS A 240 12.46 7.51 14.97
C CYS A 240 13.86 7.57 14.37
N VAL A 241 14.86 7.03 15.08
CA VAL A 241 16.23 6.90 14.58
C VAL A 241 16.38 5.58 13.83
N PHE A 242 17.08 5.63 12.70
CA PHE A 242 17.26 4.53 11.77
C PHE A 242 18.76 4.26 11.55
N PRO A 243 19.27 3.07 11.86
CA PRO A 243 20.70 2.76 11.71
C PRO A 243 21.15 2.83 10.26
N SER A 244 22.22 3.58 9.99
CA SER A 244 22.76 3.74 8.64
C SER A 244 23.25 2.43 8.01
N SER A 245 23.64 1.44 8.83
CA SER A 245 24.07 0.11 8.38
C SER A 245 22.99 -0.69 7.66
N VAL A 246 21.71 -0.31 7.76
CA VAL A 246 20.64 -0.92 6.95
C VAL A 246 20.88 -0.66 5.46
N TRP A 247 21.46 0.49 5.11
CA TRP A 247 21.74 0.87 3.73
C TRP A 247 22.84 0.03 3.07
N ASP A 248 23.65 -0.70 3.84
CA ASP A 248 24.66 -1.63 3.30
C ASP A 248 24.02 -2.82 2.58
N TYR A 249 22.73 -3.07 2.86
CA TYR A 249 21.94 -4.15 2.26
C TYR A 249 20.93 -3.63 1.22
N VAL A 250 20.88 -2.33 1.00
CA VAL A 250 19.93 -1.66 0.09
C VAL A 250 20.73 -0.92 -0.98
N TRP A 251 20.68 -1.42 -2.21
CA TRP A 251 21.47 -0.98 -3.36
C TRP A 251 21.07 0.39 -3.93
N GLY A 252 21.00 1.43 -3.08
CA GLY A 252 20.49 2.76 -3.46
C GLY A 252 19.02 2.74 -3.85
N LEU A 253 18.31 1.67 -3.51
CA LEU A 253 16.91 1.47 -3.82
C LEU A 253 16.04 2.30 -2.88
N GLU A 254 14.94 2.83 -3.40
CA GLU A 254 13.94 3.49 -2.58
C GLU A 254 13.33 2.47 -1.60
N MET A 255 13.07 2.92 -0.37
CA MET A 255 12.43 2.11 0.66
C MET A 255 10.94 2.42 0.73
N SER A 256 10.13 1.36 0.65
CA SER A 256 8.71 1.38 0.94
C SER A 256 8.43 1.09 2.42
N PHE A 257 7.27 1.56 2.88
CA PHE A 257 6.74 1.29 4.22
C PHE A 257 5.34 0.72 4.06
N PRO A 258 5.21 -0.61 3.93
CA PRO A 258 3.95 -1.27 3.60
C PRO A 258 2.90 -1.23 4.72
N GLY A 259 3.32 -0.99 5.96
CA GLY A 259 2.47 -1.11 7.14
C GLY A 259 3.21 -1.75 8.30
N THR A 260 2.46 -2.40 9.17
CA THR A 260 2.97 -3.08 10.36
C THR A 260 2.73 -4.59 10.30
N ASN A 261 3.59 -5.36 10.97
CA ASN A 261 3.29 -6.75 11.28
C ASN A 261 2.40 -6.87 12.52
N LYS A 262 2.07 -8.09 12.92
CA LYS A 262 1.20 -8.35 14.09
C LYS A 262 1.80 -7.90 15.42
N ASP A 263 3.12 -7.77 15.48
CA ASP A 263 3.84 -7.30 16.68
C ASP A 263 3.94 -5.76 16.72
N GLY A 264 3.39 -5.08 15.71
CA GLY A 264 3.41 -3.63 15.57
C GLY A 264 4.76 -3.07 15.14
N GLU A 265 5.66 -3.89 14.62
CA GLU A 265 6.88 -3.44 13.98
C GLU A 265 6.58 -2.90 12.58
N ILE A 266 7.15 -1.74 12.25
CA ILE A 266 7.01 -1.14 10.92
C ILE A 266 7.82 -1.97 9.93
N ILE A 267 7.18 -2.41 8.86
CA ILE A 267 7.82 -3.13 7.78
C ILE A 267 8.45 -2.12 6.83
N MET A 268 9.68 -2.39 6.42
CA MET A 268 10.40 -1.61 5.42
C MET A 268 11.02 -2.55 4.39
N ALA A 269 10.92 -2.21 3.11
CA ALA A 269 11.45 -3.04 2.05
C ALA A 269 11.90 -2.22 0.84
N PRO A 270 12.98 -2.64 0.14
CA PRO A 270 13.33 -2.06 -1.15
C PRO A 270 12.17 -2.14 -2.14
N THR A 271 11.94 -1.07 -2.90
CA THR A 271 10.82 -0.99 -3.89
C THR A 271 11.11 -1.73 -5.19
N SER A 272 12.33 -2.22 -5.38
CA SER A 272 12.76 -2.95 -6.57
C SER A 272 13.78 -4.04 -6.24
N LEU A 273 13.98 -5.00 -7.14
CA LEU A 273 15.10 -5.94 -7.06
C LEU A 273 16.38 -5.32 -7.63
N SER A 274 17.51 -5.62 -6.99
CA SER A 274 18.83 -5.34 -7.58
C SER A 274 18.99 -6.13 -8.87
N PRO A 275 19.53 -5.58 -9.97
CA PRO A 275 19.87 -6.35 -11.17
C PRO A 275 20.86 -7.48 -10.90
N GLU A 276 21.70 -7.33 -9.88
CA GLU A 276 22.65 -8.34 -9.43
C GLU A 276 21.93 -9.44 -8.64
N ILE A 277 22.40 -10.68 -8.80
CA ILE A 277 21.87 -11.82 -8.07
C ILE A 277 22.44 -11.77 -6.65
N GLY A 278 21.55 -11.72 -5.66
CA GLY A 278 21.94 -11.57 -4.26
C GLY A 278 20.75 -11.70 -3.32
N PRO A 279 21.00 -11.76 -2.01
CA PRO A 279 19.94 -11.87 -1.03
C PRO A 279 19.01 -10.65 -1.08
N PHE A 280 17.70 -10.90 -0.99
CA PHE A 280 16.71 -9.85 -0.81
C PHE A 280 16.28 -9.79 0.65
N TYR A 281 16.38 -8.61 1.27
CA TYR A 281 16.03 -8.42 2.68
C TYR A 281 14.86 -7.46 2.83
N ILE A 282 13.97 -7.79 3.77
CA ILE A 282 13.03 -6.86 4.37
C ILE A 282 13.48 -6.56 5.80
N PHE A 283 12.98 -5.46 6.35
CA PHE A 283 13.36 -4.97 7.66
C PHE A 283 12.12 -4.72 8.51
N TYR A 284 12.23 -5.02 9.78
CA TYR A 284 11.22 -4.73 10.79
C TYR A 284 11.82 -3.74 11.77
N TYR A 285 11.14 -2.60 11.93
CA TYR A 285 11.52 -1.54 12.84
C TYR A 285 10.61 -1.53 14.06
N ASN A 286 11.18 -1.71 15.23
CA ASN A 286 10.45 -1.59 16.47
C ASN A 286 10.54 -0.14 16.98
N VAL A 287 9.43 0.59 16.93
CA VAL A 287 9.39 2.02 17.30
C VAL A 287 9.80 2.26 18.75
N LYS A 288 9.42 1.36 19.67
CA LYS A 288 9.69 1.51 21.11
C LYS A 288 11.18 1.35 21.44
N THR A 289 11.82 0.34 20.85
CA THR A 289 13.23 0.03 21.10
C THR A 289 14.18 0.69 20.11
N GLN A 290 13.64 1.28 19.04
CA GLN A 290 14.36 1.83 17.89
C GLN A 290 15.30 0.83 17.19
N ASN A 291 15.08 -0.47 17.42
CA ASN A 291 15.88 -1.53 16.82
C ASN A 291 15.33 -1.92 15.45
N VAL A 292 16.25 -2.29 14.56
CA VAL A 292 15.94 -2.90 13.26
C VAL A 292 16.40 -4.35 13.29
N ARG A 293 15.50 -5.26 12.91
CA ARG A 293 15.88 -6.61 12.51
C ARG A 293 15.63 -6.79 11.01
N ARG A 294 16.43 -7.64 10.37
CA ARG A 294 16.30 -7.96 8.96
C ARG A 294 15.90 -9.41 8.77
N VAL A 295 15.17 -9.68 7.69
CA VAL A 295 14.73 -11.01 7.31
C VAL A 295 15.00 -11.21 5.82
N ARG A 296 15.67 -12.30 5.47
CA ARG A 296 15.93 -12.68 4.07
C ARG A 296 14.69 -13.34 3.48
N LEU A 297 14.27 -12.88 2.32
CA LEU A 297 13.27 -13.58 1.52
C LEU A 297 13.99 -14.46 0.50
N LEU A 298 13.94 -15.78 0.72
CA LEU A 298 14.64 -16.76 -0.10
C LEU A 298 14.01 -16.84 -1.50
N GLY A 299 14.82 -17.09 -2.52
CA GLY A 299 14.35 -17.33 -3.89
C GLY A 299 13.94 -16.08 -4.67
N ILE A 300 13.70 -14.95 -4.01
CA ILE A 300 13.28 -13.70 -4.66
C ILE A 300 14.46 -13.04 -5.39
N GLY A 301 15.56 -12.77 -4.66
CA GLY A 301 16.72 -12.07 -5.20
C GLY A 301 17.85 -12.98 -5.70
N ASP A 302 17.94 -14.19 -5.12
CA ASP A 302 19.11 -15.09 -5.19
C ASP A 302 18.88 -16.33 -6.08
N ASN A 303 17.67 -16.58 -6.55
CA ASN A 303 17.39 -17.65 -7.51
C ASN A 303 17.69 -17.18 -8.95
N LYS A 304 18.86 -17.55 -9.46
CA LYS A 304 19.31 -17.19 -10.83
C LYS A 304 18.37 -17.69 -11.92
N GLU A 305 17.87 -18.92 -11.80
CA GLU A 305 17.04 -19.54 -12.83
C GLU A 305 15.69 -18.85 -12.93
N PHE A 306 14.99 -18.69 -11.81
CA PHE A 306 13.74 -17.92 -11.74
C PHE A 306 13.92 -16.52 -12.35
N ARG A 307 14.97 -15.81 -11.94
CA ARG A 307 15.21 -14.45 -12.42
C ARG A 307 15.52 -14.37 -13.91
N ARG A 308 16.23 -15.37 -14.45
CA ARG A 308 16.52 -15.45 -15.89
C ARG A 308 15.26 -15.79 -16.68
N SER A 309 14.49 -16.77 -16.24
CA SER A 309 13.31 -17.27 -16.94
C SER A 309 12.21 -16.22 -17.09
N TYR A 310 12.06 -15.32 -16.10
CA TYR A 310 10.98 -14.32 -16.08
C TYR A 310 11.46 -12.88 -16.30
N GLY A 311 12.70 -12.68 -16.76
CA GLY A 311 13.18 -11.37 -17.22
C GLY A 311 13.69 -10.41 -16.13
N PHE A 312 13.89 -10.87 -14.89
CA PHE A 312 14.35 -10.04 -13.75
C PHE A 312 15.84 -9.69 -13.76
N LEU A 313 16.59 -10.14 -14.77
CA LEU A 313 18.02 -9.80 -14.96
C LEU A 313 18.25 -8.78 -16.07
N LYS A 314 17.23 -8.50 -16.90
CA LYS A 314 17.39 -7.72 -18.12
C LYS A 314 17.23 -6.20 -17.91
N GLN A 315 16.45 -5.79 -16.90
CA GLN A 315 16.05 -4.38 -16.73
C GLN A 315 16.08 -3.93 -15.26
N ARG A 316 16.17 -2.61 -15.05
CA ARG A 316 16.22 -1.99 -13.72
C ARG A 316 14.84 -1.80 -13.06
N ASP A 317 13.76 -2.01 -13.80
CA ASP A 317 12.39 -1.72 -13.35
C ASP A 317 11.67 -2.94 -12.75
N CYS A 318 12.40 -3.78 -11.99
CA CYS A 318 11.82 -4.95 -11.34
C CYS A 318 11.18 -4.55 -10.00
N PHE A 319 9.90 -4.21 -9.99
CA PHE A 319 9.23 -3.61 -8.83
C PHE A 319 8.81 -4.65 -7.77
N VAL A 320 8.97 -4.28 -6.50
CA VAL A 320 8.58 -5.06 -5.33
C VAL A 320 7.56 -4.29 -4.49
N ARG A 321 6.43 -4.92 -4.17
CA ARG A 321 5.45 -4.42 -3.20
C ARG A 321 5.16 -5.47 -2.15
N ILE A 322 4.75 -5.02 -0.97
CA ILE A 322 4.40 -5.90 0.14
C ILE A 322 3.02 -5.50 0.64
N ALA A 323 2.18 -6.49 0.92
CA ALA A 323 0.90 -6.33 1.57
C ALA A 323 0.96 -7.12 2.89
N PRO A 324 1.08 -6.42 4.03
CA PRO A 324 1.19 -7.09 5.32
C PRO A 324 -0.14 -7.69 5.77
N GLN A 325 -0.07 -8.59 6.76
CA GLN A 325 -1.23 -9.16 7.46
C GLN A 325 -2.30 -9.77 6.52
N HIS A 326 -1.85 -10.41 5.44
CA HIS A 326 -2.74 -11.08 4.50
C HIS A 326 -3.42 -12.30 5.13
N VAL A 327 -4.70 -12.48 4.81
CA VAL A 327 -5.51 -13.64 5.21
C VAL A 327 -6.08 -14.30 3.96
N HIS A 328 -6.22 -15.62 3.93
CA HIS A 328 -6.88 -16.27 2.79
C HIS A 328 -8.38 -16.03 2.86
N SER A 329 -9.00 -15.87 1.69
CA SER A 329 -10.44 -15.71 1.55
C SER A 329 -10.97 -16.62 0.46
N ILE A 330 -11.99 -17.41 0.79
CA ILE A 330 -12.76 -18.20 -0.19
C ILE A 330 -14.01 -17.45 -0.68
N ALA A 331 -14.18 -16.19 -0.27
CA ALA A 331 -15.26 -15.36 -0.77
C ALA A 331 -14.98 -14.99 -2.24
N SER A 332 -16.03 -15.04 -3.07
CA SER A 332 -16.02 -14.48 -4.41
C SER A 332 -16.61 -13.06 -4.38
N LEU A 333 -15.98 -12.13 -5.09
CA LEU A 333 -16.48 -10.77 -5.34
C LEU A 333 -17.20 -10.66 -6.69
#